data_AF-A0A5C1YU45-F1
#
_entry.id   AF-A0A5C1YU45-F1
#
_cell.length_a   1.000
_cell.length_b   1.000
_cell.length_c   1.000
_cell.angle_alpha   90.00
_cell.angle_beta   90.00
_cell.angle_gamma   90.00
#
_symmetry.space_group_name_H-M   'P 1'
#
loop_
_entity.id
_entity.type
_entity.pdbx_description
1 polymer ?
#
loop_
_entity_poly.entity_id
_entity_poly.type
_entity_poly.pdbx_seq_one_letter_code
_entity_poly.pdbx_strand_id
1 'polypeptide(L)'
;MDDGEVDYPSYSLLTNPDLSGCGNIDELLRNTRTCTHTHTCNPPGSAISTHTHTCYHTHTQVFAAGEGDEGEGKELKKPVRKSPGNKEAVRKYREKKKAHAVYLEEEVKKLRYINQQLLRRLQGQAALEAEILRLRSLLVDLQAKIDIELGV
;
A
#
# COMPACT_ATOMS: atom_id res chain seq x y z
N MET A 1 -7.33 21.68 -40.08
CA MET A 1 -8.06 20.51 -39.58
C MET A 1 -8.32 20.85 -38.13
N ASP A 2 -9.33 21.69 -37.90
CA ASP A 2 -10.75 21.33 -37.69
C ASP A 2 -10.98 21.05 -36.21
N ASP A 3 -11.84 21.90 -35.63
CA ASP A 3 -12.17 22.02 -34.23
C ASP A 3 -12.99 20.81 -33.75
N GLY A 4 -12.72 20.39 -32.51
CA GLY A 4 -13.45 19.30 -31.87
C GLY A 4 -13.45 19.42 -30.36
N GLU A 5 -13.80 20.61 -29.84
CA GLU A 5 -14.25 20.72 -28.45
C GLU A 5 -15.60 20.01 -28.32
N VAL A 6 -15.58 18.87 -27.63
CA VAL A 6 -16.82 18.20 -27.21
C VAL A 6 -17.18 18.76 -25.83
N ASP A 7 -18.02 19.78 -25.84
CA ASP A 7 -18.76 20.23 -24.66
C ASP A 7 -19.64 19.08 -24.14
N TYR A 8 -19.26 18.50 -23.00
CA TYR A 8 -20.13 17.62 -22.25
C TYR A 8 -21.00 18.48 -21.30
N PRO A 9 -22.33 18.52 -21.48
CA PRO A 9 -23.19 19.24 -20.56
C PRO A 9 -23.09 18.58 -19.18
N SER A 10 -22.62 19.37 -18.21
CA SER A 10 -22.83 19.15 -16.79
C SER A 10 -24.30 18.82 -16.60
N TYR A 11 -24.59 17.56 -16.26
CA TYR A 11 -25.93 17.14 -15.89
C TYR A 11 -26.29 17.91 -14.63
N SER A 12 -27.07 18.97 -14.84
CA SER A 12 -27.79 19.70 -13.83
C SER A 12 -28.45 18.71 -12.89
N LEU A 13 -27.96 18.72 -11.66
CA LEU A 13 -28.70 18.51 -10.42
C LEU A 13 -30.08 17.87 -10.65
N LEU A 14 -30.15 16.56 -10.45
CA LEU A 14 -31.40 15.92 -10.05
C LEU A 14 -31.77 16.41 -8.65
N THR A 15 -32.28 17.64 -8.56
CA THR A 15 -33.13 18.08 -7.47
C THR A 15 -34.44 17.32 -7.60
N ASN A 16 -34.59 16.25 -6.83
CA ASN A 16 -35.89 15.61 -6.60
C ASN A 16 -36.79 16.61 -5.85
N PRO A 17 -37.96 17.01 -6.40
CA PRO A 17 -38.88 17.92 -5.74
C PRO A 17 -39.96 17.10 -5.02
N ASP A 18 -39.59 16.31 -4.02
CA ASP A 18 -40.58 15.57 -3.23
C ASP A 18 -40.19 15.58 -1.75
N LEU A 19 -40.24 16.76 -1.14
CA LEU A 19 -40.52 16.93 0.29
C LEU A 19 -41.50 18.09 0.45
N SER A 20 -42.73 17.86 -0.02
CA SER A 20 -43.92 18.57 0.42
C SER A 20 -44.20 18.15 1.86
N GLY A 21 -43.75 18.96 2.84
CA GLY A 21 -44.00 18.69 4.25
C GLY A 21 -43.13 19.49 5.22
N CYS A 22 -43.63 20.68 5.57
CA CYS A 22 -43.46 21.38 6.86
C CYS A 22 -42.04 21.64 7.42
N GLY A 23 -41.67 22.92 7.50
CA GLY A 23 -40.68 23.45 8.46
C GLY A 23 -39.40 24.00 7.83
N ASN A 24 -39.27 25.34 7.82
CA ASN A 24 -38.08 26.16 7.56
C ASN A 24 -36.88 25.47 6.85
N ILE A 25 -36.96 25.35 5.52
CA ILE A 25 -35.82 25.16 4.62
C ILE A 25 -34.66 26.15 4.90
N ASP A 26 -34.99 27.34 5.39
CA ASP A 26 -34.04 28.40 5.72
C ASP A 26 -33.18 28.10 6.97
N GLU A 27 -33.65 27.21 7.87
CA GLU A 27 -32.92 26.79 9.07
C GLU A 27 -31.93 25.65 8.77
N LEU A 28 -32.30 24.75 7.84
CA LEU A 28 -31.40 23.72 7.33
C LEU A 28 -30.21 24.34 6.57
N LEU A 29 -30.47 25.42 5.80
CA LEU A 29 -29.44 26.17 5.08
C LEU A 29 -28.49 26.93 6.04
N ARG A 30 -28.96 27.39 7.20
CA ARG A 30 -28.09 27.98 8.25
C ARG A 30 -27.17 26.94 8.91
N ASN A 31 -27.59 25.68 8.95
CA ASN A 31 -26.85 24.58 9.58
C ASN A 31 -25.85 23.87 8.64
N THR A 32 -25.79 24.28 7.38
CA THR A 32 -24.75 23.86 6.44
C THR A 32 -23.58 24.81 6.47
N ARG A 33 -22.40 24.32 6.88
CA ARG A 33 -21.15 25.08 6.86
C ARG A 33 -20.24 24.58 5.74
N THR A 34 -19.98 25.43 4.77
CA THR A 34 -18.98 25.18 3.74
C THR A 34 -17.58 25.33 4.32
N CYS A 35 -16.72 24.33 4.12
CA CYS A 35 -15.32 24.37 4.51
C CYS A 35 -14.45 24.26 3.27
N THR A 36 -13.37 25.03 3.26
CA THR A 36 -12.36 25.01 2.20
C THR A 36 -11.08 24.43 2.78
N HIS A 37 -10.53 23.41 2.13
CA HIS A 37 -9.25 22.82 2.51
C HIS A 37 -8.28 22.86 1.33
N THR A 38 -7.01 23.07 1.66
CA THR A 38 -5.91 22.92 0.72
C THR A 38 -5.16 21.65 1.07
N HIS A 39 -5.09 20.72 0.11
CA HIS A 39 -4.33 19.48 0.27
C HIS A 39 -3.08 19.53 -0.61
N THR A 40 -1.96 19.12 -0.02
CA THR A 40 -0.70 18.92 -0.73
C THR A 40 -0.51 17.44 -0.96
N CYS A 41 -0.49 17.02 -2.22
CA CYS A 41 -0.27 15.63 -2.59
C CYS A 41 1.19 15.44 -2.99
N ASN A 42 1.94 14.68 -2.17
CA ASN A 42 3.28 14.23 -2.51
C ASN A 42 3.19 12.84 -3.14
N PRO A 43 3.29 12.70 -4.47
CA PRO A 43 3.24 11.39 -5.10
C PRO A 43 4.47 10.55 -4.72
N PRO A 44 4.34 9.22 -4.61
CA PRO A 44 5.47 8.33 -4.37
C PRO A 44 6.34 8.25 -5.63
N GLY A 45 7.45 8.97 -5.62
CA GLY A 45 8.45 8.97 -6.69
C GLY A 45 9.09 10.34 -6.84
N SER A 46 10.41 10.42 -6.73
CA SER A 46 11.21 11.67 -6.68
C SER A 46 11.23 12.49 -7.98
N ALA A 47 10.33 12.22 -8.93
CA ALA A 47 10.36 12.78 -10.28
C ALA A 47 9.10 13.55 -10.70
N ILE A 48 8.08 13.68 -9.83
CA ILE A 48 6.86 14.43 -10.16
C ILE A 48 6.75 15.64 -9.24
N SER A 49 6.57 16.82 -9.85
CA SER A 49 6.34 18.08 -9.13
C SER A 49 5.17 17.90 -8.18
N THR A 50 5.38 18.24 -6.91
CA THR A 50 4.30 18.29 -5.92
C THR A 50 3.22 19.22 -6.42
N HIS A 51 1.95 18.85 -6.25
CA HIS A 51 0.82 19.69 -6.62
C HIS A 51 -0.13 19.87 -5.44
N THR A 52 -0.76 21.03 -5.41
CA THR A 52 -1.73 21.42 -4.41
C THR A 52 -3.08 21.62 -5.07
N HIS A 53 -4.15 21.17 -4.44
CA HIS A 53 -5.50 21.48 -4.89
C HIS A 53 -6.36 21.96 -3.72
N THR A 54 -7.33 22.81 -4.04
CA THR A 54 -8.28 23.37 -3.09
C THR A 54 -9.61 22.66 -3.28
N CYS A 55 -10.12 22.04 -2.21
CA CYS A 55 -11.40 21.33 -2.23
C CYS A 55 -12.41 22.08 -1.38
N TYR A 56 -13.60 22.30 -1.95
CA TYR A 56 -14.75 22.92 -1.29
C TYR A 56 -15.76 21.82 -0.96
N HIS A 57 -16.13 21.71 0.31
CA HIS A 57 -17.13 20.73 0.75
C HIS A 57 -18.05 21.33 1.80
N THR A 58 -19.27 20.80 1.86
CA THR A 58 -20.34 21.31 2.73
C THR A 58 -20.58 20.31 3.86
N HIS A 59 -20.40 20.75 5.10
CA HIS A 59 -20.77 19.97 6.28
C HIS A 59 -22.20 20.30 6.68
N THR A 60 -23.03 19.28 6.86
CA THR A 60 -24.37 19.44 7.43
C THR A 60 -24.30 19.09 8.91
N GLN A 61 -24.47 20.09 9.79
CA GLN A 61 -24.49 19.85 11.22
C GLN A 61 -25.92 19.51 11.66
N VAL A 62 -26.17 18.23 11.96
CA VAL A 62 -27.47 17.77 12.47
C VAL A 62 -27.49 17.98 13.99
N PHE A 63 -28.05 19.10 14.44
CA PHE A 63 -28.45 19.25 15.84
C PHE A 63 -29.79 18.53 16.04
N ALA A 64 -29.87 17.66 17.04
CA ALA A 64 -31.16 17.12 17.47
C ALA A 64 -31.96 18.28 18.07
N ALA A 65 -33.00 18.73 17.36
CA ALA A 65 -33.95 19.69 17.89
C ALA A 65 -34.66 19.06 19.09
N GLY A 66 -34.36 19.57 20.27
CA GLY A 66 -34.98 19.20 21.52
C GLY A 66 -35.10 20.43 22.39
N GLU A 67 -35.85 21.42 21.90
CA GLU A 67 -36.39 22.45 22.79
C GLU A 67 -37.64 21.90 23.48
N GLY A 68 -37.62 21.99 24.81
CA GLY A 68 -38.82 22.20 25.61
C GLY A 68 -39.71 20.99 25.87
N ASP A 69 -39.62 20.52 27.11
CA ASP A 69 -40.74 20.33 28.04
C ASP A 69 -40.86 18.92 28.64
N GLU A 70 -41.19 18.94 29.92
CA GLU A 70 -41.12 17.91 30.93
C GLU A 70 -41.89 16.64 30.55
N GLY A 71 -41.24 15.48 30.68
CA GLY A 71 -41.90 14.20 30.48
C GLY A 71 -41.00 13.02 30.81
N GLU A 72 -41.28 12.36 31.93
CA GLU A 72 -40.66 11.10 32.32
C GLU A 72 -40.71 10.08 31.18
N GLY A 73 -39.53 9.65 30.73
CA GLY A 73 -39.40 8.59 29.75
C GLY A 73 -37.96 8.14 29.67
N LYS A 74 -37.61 7.10 30.43
CA LYS A 74 -36.33 6.39 30.30
C LYS A 74 -36.30 5.69 28.93
N GLU A 75 -36.06 6.44 27.86
CA GLU A 75 -35.78 5.87 26.56
C GLU A 75 -34.35 5.30 26.53
N LEU A 76 -34.34 3.98 26.51
CA LEU A 76 -33.24 3.10 26.15
C LEU A 76 -32.29 3.75 25.14
N LYS A 77 -31.10 4.15 25.62
CA LYS A 77 -29.94 4.43 24.78
C LYS A 77 -29.62 3.16 23.98
N LYS A 78 -30.18 3.05 22.77
CA LYS A 78 -29.85 1.98 21.83
C LYS A 78 -28.34 2.05 21.60
N PRO A 79 -27.57 0.99 21.92
CA PRO A 79 -26.16 0.98 21.58
C PRO A 79 -26.09 1.04 20.05
N VAL A 80 -25.51 2.12 19.52
CA VAL A 80 -25.16 2.24 18.10
C VAL A 80 -24.42 0.96 17.75
N ARG A 81 -25.12 0.06 17.05
CA ARG A 81 -24.57 -1.21 16.59
C ARG A 81 -23.46 -0.84 15.62
N LYS A 82 -22.22 -0.75 16.12
CA LYS A 82 -21.03 -0.62 15.29
C LYS A 82 -21.11 -1.75 14.28
N SER A 83 -21.35 -1.40 13.02
CA SER A 83 -21.53 -2.33 11.91
C SER A 83 -20.41 -3.38 11.96
N PRO A 84 -20.72 -4.68 12.14
CA PRO A 84 -19.74 -5.71 12.42
C PRO A 84 -18.65 -5.82 11.32
N GLY A 85 -18.96 -5.38 10.10
CA GLY A 85 -18.06 -5.42 8.95
C GLY A 85 -16.76 -4.64 9.11
N ASN A 86 -16.75 -3.46 9.75
CA ASN A 86 -15.50 -2.68 9.88
C ASN A 86 -14.55 -3.31 10.89
N LYS A 87 -15.08 -3.80 12.01
CA LYS A 87 -14.26 -4.49 13.03
C LYS A 87 -13.63 -5.76 12.46
N GLU A 88 -14.38 -6.49 11.66
CA GLU A 88 -13.92 -7.70 10.99
C GLU A 88 -12.90 -7.40 9.89
N ALA A 89 -13.11 -6.35 9.08
CA ALA A 89 -12.15 -5.91 8.07
C ALA A 89 -10.80 -5.52 8.68
N VAL A 90 -10.80 -4.75 9.78
CA VAL A 90 -9.58 -4.37 10.49
C VAL A 90 -8.86 -5.60 11.07
N ARG A 91 -9.60 -6.56 11.63
CA ARG A 91 -9.02 -7.82 12.12
C ARG A 91 -8.33 -8.58 10.99
N LYS A 92 -9.02 -8.79 9.86
CA LYS A 92 -8.48 -9.47 8.67
C LYS A 92 -7.25 -8.77 8.11
N TYR A 93 -7.24 -7.43 8.09
CA TYR A 93 -6.07 -6.65 7.68
C TYR A 93 -4.86 -6.89 8.59
N ARG A 94 -5.07 -6.87 9.92
CA ARG A 94 -4.00 -7.14 10.90
C ARG A 94 -3.46 -8.56 10.78
N GLU A 95 -4.35 -9.54 10.64
CA GLU A 95 -3.99 -10.94 10.44
C GLU A 95 -3.17 -11.12 9.15
N LYS A 96 -3.61 -10.53 8.03
CA LYS A 96 -2.86 -10.54 6.76
C LYS A 96 -1.48 -9.92 6.94
N LYS A 97 -1.38 -8.76 7.59
CA LYS A 97 -0.11 -8.07 7.83
C LYS A 97 0.83 -8.90 8.71
N LYS A 98 0.30 -9.55 9.75
CA LYS A 98 1.06 -10.45 10.64
C LYS A 98 1.54 -11.69 9.89
N ALA A 99 0.67 -12.34 9.11
CA ALA A 99 1.03 -13.50 8.31
C ALA A 99 2.12 -13.17 7.28
N HIS A 100 2.00 -12.01 6.61
CA HIS A 100 3.01 -11.56 5.65
C HIS A 100 4.37 -11.28 6.32
N ALA A 101 4.37 -10.69 7.52
CA ALA A 101 5.61 -10.47 8.28
C ALA A 101 6.29 -11.81 8.62
N VAL A 102 5.52 -12.80 9.10
CA VAL A 102 6.05 -14.14 9.40
C VAL A 102 6.60 -14.81 8.15
N TYR A 103 5.85 -14.76 7.03
CA TYR A 103 6.31 -15.31 5.75
C TYR A 103 7.65 -14.71 5.30
N LEU A 104 7.80 -13.38 5.39
CA LEU A 104 9.05 -12.71 5.04
C LEU A 104 10.20 -13.13 5.96
N GLU A 105 9.95 -13.26 7.27
CA GLU A 105 10.97 -13.70 8.22
C GLU A 105 11.45 -15.14 7.92
N GLU A 106 10.53 -16.04 7.56
CA GLU A 106 10.86 -17.41 7.16
C GLU A 106 11.65 -17.46 5.85
N GLU A 107 11.26 -16.67 4.85
CA GLU A 107 11.97 -16.61 3.57
C GLU A 107 13.38 -16.05 3.76
N VAL A 108 13.56 -15.01 4.60
CA VAL A 108 14.89 -14.49 4.95
C VAL A 108 15.76 -15.56 5.62
N LYS A 109 15.21 -16.36 6.53
CA LYS A 109 15.95 -17.47 7.16
C LYS A 109 16.37 -18.52 6.14
N LYS A 110 15.45 -18.92 5.25
CA LYS A 110 15.72 -19.88 4.18
C LYS A 110 16.80 -19.37 3.22
N LEU A 111 16.68 -18.13 2.75
CA LEU A 111 17.65 -17.51 1.87
C LEU A 111 19.03 -17.39 2.51
N ARG A 112 19.10 -17.02 3.80
CA ARG A 112 20.37 -16.99 4.55
C ARG A 112 21.02 -18.37 4.63
N TYR A 113 20.23 -19.41 4.90
CA TYR A 113 20.73 -20.78 4.93
C TYR A 113 21.28 -21.23 3.57
N ILE A 114 20.52 -21.00 2.49
CA ILE A 114 20.97 -21.33 1.13
C ILE A 114 22.24 -20.56 0.77
N ASN A 115 22.27 -19.26 1.06
CA ASN A 115 23.43 -18.42 0.78
C ASN A 115 24.68 -18.94 1.52
N GLN A 116 24.55 -19.33 2.79
CA GLN A 116 25.66 -19.91 3.54
C GLN A 116 26.14 -21.24 2.93
N GLN A 117 25.24 -22.09 2.44
CA GLN A 117 25.64 -23.31 1.74
C GLN A 117 26.38 -23.02 0.43
N LEU A 118 25.89 -22.06 -0.36
CA LEU A 118 26.53 -21.66 -1.62
C LEU A 118 27.92 -21.09 -1.38
N LEU A 119 28.11 -20.28 -0.34
CA LEU A 119 29.43 -19.75 0.04
C LEU A 119 30.42 -20.87 0.38
N ARG A 120 29.99 -21.90 1.13
CA ARG A 120 30.85 -23.06 1.44
C ARG A 120 31.25 -23.82 0.17
N ARG A 121 30.32 -24.00 -0.78
CA ARG A 121 30.61 -24.65 -2.07
C ARG A 121 31.59 -23.83 -2.89
N LEU A 122 31.41 -22.51 -2.95
CA LEU A 122 32.29 -21.61 -3.68
C LEU A 122 33.73 -21.64 -3.13
N GLN A 123 33.89 -21.63 -1.80
CA GLN A 123 35.19 -21.76 -1.15
C GLN A 123 35.88 -23.10 -1.48
N GLY A 124 35.12 -24.20 -1.46
CA GLY A 124 35.64 -25.51 -1.86
C GLY A 124 36.04 -25.59 -3.33
N GLN A 125 35.29 -24.91 -4.21
CA GLN A 125 35.59 -24.87 -5.65
C GLN A 125 36.92 -24.14 -5.92
N ALA A 126 37.20 -23.02 -5.26
CA ALA A 126 38.47 -22.30 -5.42
C ALA A 126 39.69 -23.16 -5.05
N ALA A 127 39.58 -23.97 -3.97
CA ALA A 127 40.63 -24.90 -3.58
C ALA A 127 40.84 -26.02 -4.62
N LEU A 128 39.75 -26.54 -5.19
CA LEU A 128 39.81 -27.55 -6.24
C LEU A 128 40.44 -27.00 -7.53
N GLU A 129 40.09 -25.77 -7.92
CA GLU A 129 40.67 -25.09 -9.09
C GLU A 129 42.18 -24.88 -8.91
N ALA A 130 42.64 -24.50 -7.71
CA ALA A 130 44.06 -24.38 -7.41
C ALA A 130 44.81 -25.72 -7.56
N GLU A 131 44.21 -26.82 -7.09
CA GLU A 131 44.81 -28.16 -7.23
C GLU A 131 44.83 -28.62 -8.69
N ILE A 132 43.79 -28.34 -9.48
CA ILE A 132 43.78 -28.61 -10.93
C ILE A 132 44.94 -27.89 -11.61
N LEU A 133 45.19 -26.62 -11.29
CA LEU A 133 46.32 -25.87 -11.86
C LEU A 133 47.67 -26.47 -11.45
N ARG A 134 47.83 -26.85 -10.18
CA ARG A 134 49.03 -27.51 -9.66
C ARG A 134 49.30 -28.84 -10.39
N LEU A 135 48.28 -29.67 -10.54
CA LEU A 135 48.38 -30.96 -11.23
C LEU A 135 48.69 -30.79 -12.71
N ARG A 136 48.07 -29.81 -13.38
CA ARG A 136 48.40 -29.48 -14.79
C ARG A 136 49.85 -29.05 -14.94
N SER A 137 50.37 -28.22 -14.04
CA SER A 137 51.79 -27.83 -14.05
C SER A 137 52.69 -29.06 -13.91
N LEU A 138 52.40 -29.95 -12.95
CA LEU A 138 53.17 -31.17 -12.75
C LEU A 138 53.18 -32.07 -13.99
N LEU A 139 52.04 -32.20 -14.67
CA LEU A 139 51.94 -33.00 -15.90
C LEU A 139 52.80 -32.43 -17.02
N VAL A 140 52.81 -31.10 -17.19
CA VAL A 140 53.70 -30.43 -18.15
C VAL A 140 55.17 -30.66 -17.79
N ASP A 141 55.53 -30.54 -16.51
CA ASP A 141 56.90 -30.78 -16.04
C ASP A 141 57.34 -32.24 -16.26
N LEU A 142 56.44 -33.20 -16.01
CA LEU A 142 56.70 -34.62 -16.25
C LEU A 142 56.83 -34.92 -17.73
N GLN A 143 55.98 -34.34 -18.57
CA GLN A 143 56.07 -34.48 -20.02
C GLN A 143 57.40 -33.93 -20.54
N ALA A 144 57.80 -32.73 -20.11
CA ALA A 144 59.10 -32.16 -20.47
C ALA A 144 60.27 -33.06 -20.04
N LYS A 145 60.21 -33.68 -18.85
CA LYS A 145 61.22 -34.65 -18.43
C LYS A 145 61.24 -35.90 -19.31
N ILE A 146 60.08 -36.41 -19.69
CA ILE A 146 59.99 -37.56 -20.59
C ILE A 146 60.57 -37.22 -21.97
N ASP A 147 60.24 -36.05 -22.51
CA ASP A 147 60.75 -35.60 -23.81
C ASP A 147 62.29 -35.48 -23.79
N ILE A 148 62.86 -34.94 -22.72
CA ILE A 148 64.32 -34.89 -22.49
C ILE A 148 64.93 -36.30 -22.48
N GLU A 149 64.35 -37.25 -21.74
CA GLU A 149 64.85 -38.64 -21.67
C GLU A 149 64.71 -39.39 -22.99
N LEU A 150 63.70 -39.04 -23.81
CA LEU A 150 63.50 -39.60 -25.15
C LEU A 150 64.33 -38.89 -26.23
N GLY A 151 64.93 -37.74 -25.91
CA GLY A 151 65.71 -36.93 -26.86
C GLY A 151 64.87 -36.27 -27.96
N VAL A 152 63.59 -36.01 -27.68
CA VAL A 152 62.62 -35.37 -28.59
C VAL A 152 62.47 -33.89 -28.27
#